data_AF-R7LF75-F1
#
_entry.id   AF-R7LF75-F1
#
_cell.length_a   1.000
_cell.length_b   1.000
_cell.length_c   1.000
_cell.angle_alpha   90.00
_cell.angle_beta   90.00
_cell.angle_gamma   90.00
#
_symmetry.space_group_name_H-M   'P 1'
#
loop_
_entity.id
_entity.type
_entity.pdbx_description
1 polymer ?
#
loop_
_entity_poly.entity_id
_entity_poly.type
_entity_poly.pdbx_seq_one_letter_code
_entity_poly.pdbx_strand_id
1 'polypeptide(L)'
;MKKLMTIGEAAKVLGVTTTTLRNWDKKGLLKPDELTRGGNRRYRLESLKNIKDNRHIVQDGLKTIAYARVSSHDQKEDLIRQVAVLESYCAKKGFEYEVIQETLGVA
;
A
#
# COMPACT_ATOMS: atom_id res chain seq x y z
N MET A 1 -18.70 -18.87 14.91
CA MET A 1 -19.06 -18.72 13.48
C MET A 1 -18.07 -17.78 12.81
N LYS A 2 -17.31 -18.24 11.80
CA LYS A 2 -16.39 -17.36 11.06
C LYS A 2 -17.22 -16.49 10.12
N LYS A 3 -17.32 -15.18 10.40
CA LYS A 3 -18.07 -14.22 9.57
C LYS A 3 -17.34 -14.05 8.24
N LEU A 4 -17.94 -14.60 7.17
CA LEU A 4 -17.46 -14.44 5.80
C LEU A 4 -17.98 -13.14 5.22
N MET A 5 -17.06 -12.27 4.83
CA MET A 5 -17.35 -10.97 4.24
C MET A 5 -17.47 -11.08 2.72
N THR A 6 -18.37 -10.30 2.15
CA THR A 6 -18.42 -10.01 0.71
C THR A 6 -17.15 -9.29 0.24
N ILE A 7 -16.90 -9.29 -1.07
CA ILE A 7 -15.82 -8.47 -1.66
C ILE A 7 -15.96 -6.98 -1.34
N GLY A 8 -17.18 -6.45 -1.22
CA GLY A 8 -17.43 -5.05 -0.87
C GLY A 8 -17.04 -4.72 0.57
N GLU A 9 -17.40 -5.58 1.52
CA GLU A 9 -16.97 -5.44 2.91
C GLU A 9 -15.46 -5.59 3.04
N ALA A 10 -14.86 -6.55 2.33
CA ALA A 10 -13.40 -6.77 2.34
C ALA A 10 -12.64 -5.55 1.80
N ALA A 11 -13.15 -4.94 0.72
CA ALA A 11 -12.58 -3.74 0.12
C ALA A 11 -12.57 -2.57 1.12
N LYS A 12 -13.66 -2.38 1.87
CA LYS A 12 -13.74 -1.37 2.93
C LYS A 12 -12.73 -1.60 4.06
N VAL A 13 -12.57 -2.85 4.51
CA VAL A 13 -11.59 -3.19 5.57
C VAL A 13 -10.15 -2.92 5.15
N LEU A 14 -9.82 -3.20 3.88
CA LEU A 14 -8.48 -3.00 3.33
C LEU A 14 -8.20 -1.56 2.86
N GLY A 15 -9.24 -0.75 2.65
CA GLY A 15 -9.13 0.60 2.11
C GLY A 15 -8.80 0.62 0.62
N VAL A 16 -9.31 -0.36 -0.14
CA VAL A 16 -9.09 -0.50 -1.59
C VAL A 16 -10.42 -0.64 -2.33
N THR A 17 -10.40 -0.63 -3.65
CA THR A 17 -11.61 -0.89 -4.45
C THR A 17 -11.89 -2.39 -4.58
N THR A 18 -13.13 -2.76 -4.89
CA THR A 18 -13.46 -4.16 -5.22
C THR A 18 -12.72 -4.65 -6.47
N THR A 19 -12.44 -3.75 -7.42
CA THR A 19 -11.60 -4.05 -8.61
C THR A 19 -10.18 -4.41 -8.21
N THR A 20 -9.58 -3.71 -7.25
CA THR A 20 -8.26 -4.03 -6.71
C THR A 20 -8.23 -5.47 -6.16
N LEU A 21 -9.25 -5.87 -5.39
CA LEU A 21 -9.34 -7.26 -4.89
C LEU A 21 -9.49 -8.30 -6.01
N ARG A 22 -10.26 -8.01 -7.06
CA ARG A 22 -10.34 -8.91 -8.23
C ARG A 22 -9.00 -9.04 -8.94
N ASN A 23 -8.25 -7.95 -9.06
CA ASN A 23 -6.93 -7.94 -9.67
C ASN A 23 -5.91 -8.73 -8.82
N TRP A 24 -5.97 -8.58 -7.48
CA TRP A 24 -5.13 -9.36 -6.57
C TRP A 24 -5.43 -10.85 -6.63
N ASP A 25 -6.70 -11.25 -6.72
CA ASP A 25 -7.07 -12.64 -6.94
C ASP A 25 -6.51 -13.17 -8.27
N LYS A 26 -6.68 -12.43 -9.37
CA LYS A 26 -6.11 -12.80 -10.68
C LYS A 26 -4.59 -12.96 -10.65
N LYS A 27 -3.90 -12.08 -9.93
CA LYS A 27 -2.43 -12.09 -9.78
C LYS A 27 -1.93 -13.07 -8.69
N GLY A 28 -2.82 -13.74 -7.96
CA GLY A 28 -2.46 -14.63 -6.86
C GLY A 28 -1.98 -13.92 -5.59
N LEU A 29 -2.10 -12.60 -5.50
CA LEU A 29 -1.68 -11.78 -4.35
C LEU A 29 -2.64 -11.91 -3.16
N LEU A 30 -3.93 -12.12 -3.43
CA LEU A 30 -4.95 -12.39 -2.42
C LEU A 30 -6.05 -13.28 -3.00
N LYS A 31 -6.13 -14.52 -2.53
CA LYS A 31 -7.20 -15.45 -2.91
C LYS A 31 -8.40 -15.34 -1.96
N PRO A 32 -9.64 -15.44 -2.47
CA PRO A 32 -10.80 -15.56 -1.60
C PRO A 32 -10.66 -16.83 -0.75
N ASP A 33 -11.11 -16.75 0.50
CA ASP A 33 -11.13 -17.91 1.39
C ASP A 33 -12.13 -18.96 0.92
N GLU A 34 -13.25 -18.49 0.33
CA GLU A 34 -14.30 -19.33 -0.22
C GLU A 34 -14.92 -18.69 -1.47
N LEU A 35 -15.42 -19.54 -2.36
CA LEU A 35 -16.28 -19.16 -3.47
C LEU A 35 -17.68 -19.72 -3.23
N THR A 36 -18.71 -18.88 -3.34
CA THR A 36 -20.09 -19.39 -3.29
C THR A 36 -20.40 -20.21 -4.55
N ARG A 37 -21.49 -20.99 -4.52
CA ARG A 37 -21.97 -21.73 -5.71
C ARG A 37 -22.15 -20.84 -6.95
N GLY A 38 -22.51 -19.58 -6.76
CA GLY A 38 -22.63 -18.57 -7.83
C GLY A 38 -21.33 -17.84 -8.18
N GLY A 39 -20.17 -18.30 -7.67
CA GLY A 39 -18.86 -17.72 -7.98
C GLY A 39 -18.51 -16.44 -7.22
N ASN A 40 -19.28 -16.06 -6.18
CA ASN A 40 -18.99 -14.86 -5.39
C ASN A 40 -17.86 -15.11 -4.39
N ARG A 41 -16.92 -14.17 -4.35
CA ARG A 41 -15.76 -14.17 -3.45
C ARG A 41 -16.15 -13.88 -2.01
N ARG A 42 -15.65 -14.69 -1.09
CA ARG A 42 -15.82 -14.52 0.36
C ARG A 42 -14.48 -14.48 1.07
N TYR A 43 -14.38 -13.61 2.07
CA TYR A 43 -13.14 -13.36 2.81
C TYR A 43 -13.36 -13.45 4.32
N ARG A 44 -12.43 -14.08 5.03
CA ARG A 44 -12.36 -14.05 6.49
C ARG A 44 -11.59 -12.81 6.93
N LEU A 45 -12.03 -12.19 8.02
CA LEU A 45 -11.38 -11.01 8.56
C LEU A 45 -9.89 -11.26 8.90
N GLU A 46 -9.57 -12.46 9.40
CA GLU A 46 -8.20 -12.90 9.72
C GLU A 46 -7.30 -12.86 8.49
N SER A 47 -7.75 -13.42 7.36
CA SER A 47 -7.02 -13.43 6.09
C SER A 47 -6.77 -12.02 5.55
N LEU A 48 -7.72 -11.09 5.75
CA LEU A 48 -7.58 -9.70 5.34
C LEU A 48 -6.61 -8.91 6.24
N LYS A 49 -6.60 -9.16 7.55
CA LYS A 49 -5.66 -8.50 8.48
C LYS A 49 -4.22 -8.82 8.13
N ASN A 50 -3.91 -10.08 7.84
CA ASN A 50 -2.57 -10.51 7.44
C ASN A 50 -2.04 -9.73 6.22
N ILE A 51 -2.90 -9.40 5.27
CA ILE A 51 -2.53 -8.65 4.06
C ILE A 51 -2.47 -7.15 4.30
N LYS A 52 -3.30 -6.62 5.21
CA LYS A 52 -3.22 -5.21 5.57
C LYS A 52 -1.88 -4.86 6.21
N ASP A 53 -1.35 -5.78 7.00
CA ASP A 53 -0.07 -5.62 7.69
C ASP A 53 1.11 -5.97 6.77
N ASN A 54 0.96 -7.01 5.93
CA ASN A 54 1.89 -7.37 4.86
C ASN A 54 1.49 -6.80 3.50
N ARG A 55 1.07 -5.52 3.41
CA ARG A 55 0.89 -4.89 2.09
C ARG A 55 2.23 -4.98 1.38
N HIS A 56 2.32 -5.90 0.42
CA HIS A 56 3.50 -6.31 -0.32
C HIS A 56 4.63 -5.30 -0.20
N ILE A 57 5.46 -5.49 0.83
CA ILE A 57 6.87 -5.20 0.66
C ILE A 57 7.24 -6.16 -0.45
N VAL A 58 7.35 -5.65 -1.67
CA VAL A 58 7.81 -6.48 -2.76
C VAL A 58 9.24 -6.81 -2.36
N GLN A 59 9.46 -8.05 -1.92
CA GLN A 59 10.79 -8.56 -1.66
C GLN A 59 11.38 -8.98 -3.02
N ASP A 60 11.47 -8.01 -3.94
CA ASP A 60 12.12 -8.15 -5.24
C ASP A 60 13.63 -7.89 -5.14
N GLY A 61 14.12 -7.58 -3.93
CA GLY A 61 15.51 -7.20 -3.69
C GLY A 61 15.87 -5.83 -4.28
N LEU A 62 14.87 -5.05 -4.71
CA LEU A 62 15.09 -3.71 -5.22
C LEU A 62 14.99 -2.68 -4.10
N LYS A 63 15.73 -1.59 -4.27
CA LYS A 63 15.71 -0.45 -3.37
C LYS A 63 14.41 0.33 -3.58
N THR A 64 13.71 0.65 -2.49
CA THR A 64 12.52 1.50 -2.50
C THR A 64 12.94 2.97 -2.67
N ILE A 65 12.41 3.65 -3.69
CA ILE A 65 12.67 5.09 -3.88
C ILE A 65 11.55 5.91 -3.24
N ALA A 66 11.90 6.72 -2.25
CA ALA A 66 11.03 7.73 -1.68
C ALA A 66 11.31 9.08 -2.38
N TYR A 67 10.25 9.76 -2.83
CA TYR A 67 10.39 10.99 -3.59
C TYR A 67 9.65 12.15 -2.92
N ALA A 68 10.34 13.28 -2.76
CA ALA A 68 9.78 14.52 -2.26
C ALA A 68 10.12 15.69 -3.19
N ARG A 69 9.19 16.63 -3.35
CA ARG A 69 9.38 17.78 -4.22
C ARG A 69 8.65 19.01 -3.70
N VAL A 70 9.25 20.17 -3.94
CA VAL A 70 8.60 21.47 -3.74
C VAL A 70 8.74 22.36 -4.98
N SER A 71 7.78 23.29 -5.14
CA SER A 71 7.65 24.15 -6.32
C SER A 71 8.49 25.43 -6.27
N SER A 72 8.92 25.86 -5.09
CA SER A 72 9.76 27.04 -4.90
C SER A 72 10.88 26.74 -3.92
N HIS A 73 12.00 27.45 -4.05
CA HIS A 73 13.09 27.41 -3.09
C HIS A 73 12.67 27.88 -1.69
N ASP A 74 11.66 28.77 -1.60
CA ASP A 74 11.14 29.26 -0.32
C ASP A 74 10.47 28.15 0.51
N GLN A 75 10.12 27.02 -0.11
CA GLN A 75 9.51 25.86 0.53
C GLN A 75 10.55 24.82 0.96
N LYS A 76 11.82 25.20 1.08
CA LYS A 76 12.91 24.28 1.45
C LYS A 76 12.69 23.61 2.82
N GLU A 77 12.15 24.34 3.80
CA GLU A 77 11.82 23.76 5.11
C GLU A 77 10.72 22.69 5.00
N ASP A 78 9.73 22.90 4.13
CA ASP A 78 8.69 21.91 3.86
C ASP A 78 9.26 20.66 3.21
N LEU A 79 10.20 20.82 2.27
CA LEU A 79 10.89 19.70 1.65
C LEU A 79 11.65 18.87 2.68
N ILE A 80 12.40 19.52 3.58
CA ILE A 80 13.12 18.84 4.67
C ILE A 80 12.15 18.05 5.55
N ARG A 81 11.01 18.64 5.93
CA ARG A 81 9.99 17.94 6.72
C ARG A 81 9.39 16.75 5.96
N GLN A 82 9.13 16.88 4.67
CA GLN A 82 8.63 15.78 3.84
C GLN A 82 9.65 14.63 3.77
N VAL A 83 10.93 14.93 3.56
CA VAL A 83 12.02 13.94 3.56
C VAL A 83 12.07 13.21 4.89
N ALA A 84 12.09 13.91 6.02
CA ALA A 84 12.14 13.30 7.35
C ALA A 84 10.95 12.36 7.61
N VAL A 85 9.75 12.73 7.15
CA VAL A 85 8.55 11.87 7.26
C VAL A 85 8.70 10.62 6.41
N LEU A 86 9.22 10.74 5.18
CA LEU A 86 9.46 9.60 4.30
C LEU A 86 10.49 8.64 4.89
N GLU A 87 11.60 9.15 5.41
CA GLU A 87 12.64 8.35 6.07
C GLU A 87 12.07 7.58 7.27
N SER A 88 11.34 8.27 8.14
CA SER A 88 10.69 7.66 9.30
C SER A 88 9.72 6.54 8.90
N TYR A 89 8.93 6.77 7.84
CA TYR A 89 8.01 5.77 7.33
C TYR A 89 8.74 4.55 6.76
N CYS A 90 9.76 4.76 5.93
CA CYS A 90 10.53 3.69 5.32
C CYS A 90 11.28 2.85 6.37
N ALA A 91 11.91 3.51 7.34
CA ALA A 91 12.59 2.86 8.46
C ALA A 91 11.61 2.02 9.30
N LYS A 92 10.44 2.57 9.65
CA LYS A 92 9.41 1.84 10.42
C LYS A 92 8.86 0.62 9.68
N LYS A 93 8.84 0.65 8.34
CA LYS A 93 8.41 -0.46 7.50
C LYS A 93 9.53 -1.44 7.15
N GLY A 94 10.78 -1.14 7.50
CA GLY A 94 11.93 -1.98 7.21
C GLY A 94 12.29 -2.03 5.72
N PHE A 95 12.02 -0.96 4.98
CA PHE A 95 12.45 -0.87 3.58
C PHE A 95 13.95 -0.63 3.49
N GLU A 96 14.61 -1.24 2.52
CA GLU A 96 15.86 -0.71 1.98
C GLU A 96 15.48 0.44 1.04
N TYR A 97 15.88 1.67 1.36
CA TYR A 97 15.36 2.85 0.65
C TYR A 97 16.41 3.91 0.30
N GLU A 98 16.05 4.76 -0.66
CA GLU A 98 16.76 5.98 -1.03
C GLU A 98 15.76 7.12 -1.17
N VAL A 99 16.13 8.32 -0.72
CA VAL A 99 15.28 9.50 -0.86
C VAL A 99 15.82 10.39 -1.97
N ILE A 100 14.99 10.65 -2.97
CA ILE A 100 15.23 11.64 -4.03
C ILE A 100 14.42 12.89 -3.68
N GLN A 101 15.08 14.04 -3.62
CA GLN A 101 14.43 15.32 -3.35
C GLN A 101 14.69 16.31 -4.49
N GLU A 102 13.68 17.12 -4.82
CA GLU A 102 13.77 18.10 -5.91
C GLU A 102 13.15 19.45 -5.51
N THR A 103 13.85 20.54 -5.84
CA THR A 103 13.32 21.89 -5.79
C THR A 103 13.21 22.43 -7.20
N LEU A 104 12.02 22.84 -7.65
CA LEU A 104 11.90 23.65 -8.86
C LEU A 104 12.51 25.03 -8.60
N GLY A 105 13.66 25.29 -9.19
CA GLY A 105 14.14 26.64 -9.38
C GLY A 105 13.40 27.24 -10.58
N VAL A 106 12.51 28.18 -10.35
CA VAL A 106 12.13 29.10 -11.42
C VAL A 106 13.37 29.99 -11.61
N ALA A 107 14.05 29.83 -12.74
CA ALA A 107 15.20 30.65 -13.13
C ALA A 107 14.79 32.11 -13.33
#